data_AF-A0A2H0KQY2-F1
#
_entry.id   AF-A0A2H0KQY2-F1
#
_cell.length_a   1.000
_cell.length_b   1.000
_cell.length_c   1.000
_cell.angle_alpha   90.00
_cell.angle_beta   90.00
_cell.angle_gamma   90.00
#
_symmetry.space_group_name_H-M   'P 1'
#
loop_
_entity.id
_entity.type
_entity.pdbx_description
1 polymer ?
#
loop_
_entity_poly.entity_id
_entity_poly.type
_entity_poly.pdbx_seq_one_letter_code
_entity_poly.pdbx_strand_id
1 'polypeptide(L)'
;MAKKTKNLEYYEGVGRRKQAVARVRLYIKSHQKIKKGEIYINDKPFEQVYSDYQREFALSPLKLTNNENRFAISIRTAGGGKNGQLEAIIHGISRSLSKVDESYRPILKKNGLLTRDPRKKERRKVGTGGKARRAKQSPKR
;
A
#
# COMPACT_ATOMS: atom_id res chain seq x y z
N MET A 1 -11.34 -1.68 31.65
CA MET A 1 -12.40 -2.10 30.70
C MET A 1 -11.80 -3.01 29.64
N ALA A 2 -12.01 -4.32 29.75
CA ALA A 2 -11.50 -5.30 28.79
C ALA A 2 -12.15 -5.05 27.42
N LYS A 3 -11.38 -4.63 26.41
CA LYS A 3 -11.88 -4.52 25.03
C LYS A 3 -12.25 -5.93 24.58
N LYS A 4 -13.54 -6.16 24.32
CA LYS A 4 -14.05 -7.38 23.68
C LYS A 4 -13.16 -7.70 22.48
N THR A 5 -12.40 -8.78 22.58
CA THR A 5 -11.69 -9.38 21.45
C THR A 5 -12.76 -9.89 20.49
N LYS A 6 -13.12 -9.06 19.50
CA LYS A 6 -13.80 -9.59 18.32
C LYS A 6 -12.94 -10.75 17.83
N ASN A 7 -13.54 -11.93 17.57
CA ASN A 7 -12.89 -12.98 16.80
C ASN A 7 -12.51 -12.39 15.44
N LEU A 8 -11.30 -11.81 15.34
CA LEU A 8 -10.82 -11.14 14.14
C LEU A 8 -10.39 -12.23 13.16
N GLU A 9 -11.25 -12.46 12.17
CA GLU A 9 -10.96 -13.35 11.06
C GLU A 9 -9.79 -12.82 10.18
N TYR A 10 -9.58 -11.51 10.19
CA TYR A 10 -8.51 -10.84 9.45
C TYR A 10 -8.01 -9.57 10.15
N TYR A 11 -6.76 -9.19 9.88
CA TYR A 11 -6.22 -7.88 10.24
C TYR A 11 -6.32 -6.91 9.07
N GLU A 12 -6.93 -5.76 9.30
CA GLU A 12 -7.09 -4.73 8.26
C GLU A 12 -6.02 -3.64 8.32
N GLY A 13 -5.51 -3.26 7.14
CA GLY A 13 -4.58 -2.16 6.94
C GLY A 13 -5.06 -1.27 5.81
N VAL A 14 -4.99 0.06 5.99
CA VAL A 14 -5.32 1.03 4.94
C VAL A 14 -4.07 1.79 4.56
N GLY A 15 -3.71 1.73 3.29
CA GLY A 15 -2.65 2.54 2.70
C GLY A 15 -3.17 3.55 1.71
N ARG A 16 -2.48 4.69 1.59
CA ARG A 16 -2.86 5.79 0.70
C ARG A 16 -1.62 6.44 0.12
N ARG A 17 -1.66 6.78 -1.17
CA ARG A 17 -0.64 7.60 -1.83
C ARG A 17 -1.26 8.45 -2.93
N LYS A 18 -1.01 9.76 -2.92
CA LYS A 18 -1.64 10.72 -3.86
C LYS A 18 -3.17 10.53 -3.87
N GLN A 19 -3.71 9.94 -4.93
CA GLN A 19 -5.13 9.61 -5.11
C GLN A 19 -5.44 8.11 -4.95
N ALA A 20 -4.41 7.26 -4.87
CA ALA A 20 -4.57 5.83 -4.70
C ALA A 20 -4.88 5.47 -3.25
N VAL A 21 -5.85 4.59 -3.06
CA VAL A 21 -6.25 4.01 -1.78
C VAL A 21 -6.18 2.49 -1.90
N ALA A 22 -5.54 1.85 -0.94
CA ALA A 22 -5.47 0.40 -0.81
C ALA A 22 -6.05 -0.02 0.55
N ARG A 23 -7.06 -0.89 0.53
CA ARG A 23 -7.56 -1.59 1.72
C ARG A 23 -7.05 -3.02 1.66
N VAL A 24 -6.21 -3.38 2.62
CA VAL A 24 -5.56 -4.69 2.73
C VAL A 24 -6.20 -5.45 3.88
N ARG A 25 -6.52 -6.72 3.65
CA ARG A 25 -6.98 -7.68 4.67
C ARG A 25 -6.00 -8.85 4.71
N LEU A 26 -5.39 -9.08 5.87
CA LEU A 26 -4.53 -10.23 6.13
C LEU A 26 -5.32 -11.29 6.91
N TYR A 27 -5.53 -12.45 6.30
CA TYR A 27 -6.18 -13.59 6.94
C TYR A 27 -5.12 -14.54 7.50
N ILE A 28 -5.28 -14.97 8.76
CA ILE A 28 -4.38 -15.91 9.45
C ILE A 28 -4.68 -17.35 9.03
N LYS A 29 -5.95 -17.67 8.81
CA LYS A 29 -6.44 -18.95 8.33
C LYS A 29 -6.84 -18.84 6.86
N SER A 30 -6.85 -19.97 6.16
CA SER A 30 -7.40 -20.07 4.80
C SER A 30 -8.86 -19.59 4.82
N HIS A 31 -9.16 -18.51 4.10
CA HIS A 31 -10.53 -18.04 3.89
C HIS A 31 -11.05 -18.71 2.62
N GLN A 32 -12.35 -19.00 2.53
CA GLN A 32 -12.99 -19.91 1.54
C GLN A 32 -12.53 -19.78 0.07
N LYS A 33 -11.97 -18.63 -0.36
CA LYS A 33 -11.47 -18.37 -1.72
C LYS A 33 -9.97 -18.13 -1.85
N ILE A 34 -9.23 -17.94 -0.75
CA ILE A 34 -7.82 -17.53 -0.78
C ILE A 34 -7.01 -18.45 0.11
N LYS A 35 -6.06 -19.17 -0.49
CA LYS A 35 -5.16 -20.05 0.26
C LYS A 35 -4.03 -19.24 0.90
N LYS A 36 -3.43 -19.84 1.93
CA LYS A 36 -2.26 -19.29 2.59
C LYS A 36 -1.14 -19.05 1.56
N GLY A 37 -0.61 -17.83 1.51
CA GLY A 37 0.43 -17.41 0.55
C GLY A 37 -0.11 -16.79 -0.74
N GLU A 38 -1.41 -16.89 -1.02
CA GLU A 38 -1.99 -16.25 -2.19
C GLU A 38 -2.32 -14.78 -1.92
N ILE A 39 -2.07 -13.94 -2.93
CA ILE A 39 -2.35 -12.50 -2.92
C ILE A 39 -3.30 -12.18 -4.06
N TYR A 40 -4.44 -11.58 -3.73
CA TYR A 40 -5.43 -11.11 -4.70
C TYR A 40 -5.61 -9.60 -4.63
N ILE A 41 -5.67 -8.96 -5.80
CA ILE A 41 -5.96 -7.54 -5.96
C ILE A 41 -7.21 -7.38 -6.82
N ASN A 42 -8.28 -6.82 -6.25
CA ASN A 42 -9.56 -6.62 -6.96
C ASN A 42 -10.03 -7.89 -7.69
N ASP A 43 -9.97 -9.04 -6.98
CA ASP A 43 -10.36 -10.37 -7.47
C ASP A 43 -9.48 -10.94 -8.60
N LYS A 44 -8.33 -10.32 -8.89
CA LYS A 44 -7.32 -10.81 -9.82
C LYS A 44 -6.08 -11.28 -9.07
N PRO A 45 -5.39 -12.34 -9.55
CA PRO A 45 -4.15 -12.79 -8.93
C PRO A 45 -3.06 -11.73 -9.09
N PHE A 46 -2.19 -11.65 -8.09
CA PHE A 46 -1.15 -10.63 -8.00
C PHE A 46 -0.20 -10.61 -9.22
N GLU A 47 0.11 -11.79 -9.77
CA GLU A 47 0.93 -11.99 -10.97
C GLU A 47 0.39 -11.33 -12.23
N GLN A 48 -0.93 -11.24 -12.38
CA GLN A 48 -1.54 -10.68 -13.60
C GLN A 48 -1.59 -9.14 -13.58
N VAL A 49 -1.50 -8.52 -12.39
CA VAL A 49 -1.73 -7.08 -12.23
C VAL A 49 -0.42 -6.28 -12.35
N TYR A 50 0.67 -6.83 -11.83
CA TYR A 50 1.96 -6.15 -11.67
C TYR A 50 3.10 -6.95 -12.29
N SER A 51 4.13 -6.26 -12.80
CA SER A 51 5.35 -6.89 -13.29
C SER A 51 6.24 -7.40 -12.16
N ASP A 52 7.17 -8.30 -12.46
CA ASP A 52 8.04 -8.99 -11.49
C ASP A 52 8.73 -8.04 -10.51
N TYR A 53 9.33 -6.97 -11.03
CA TYR A 53 9.97 -5.94 -10.21
C TYR A 53 8.99 -5.26 -9.23
N GLN A 54 7.78 -4.96 -9.68
CA GLN A 54 6.75 -4.36 -8.83
C GLN A 54 6.27 -5.35 -7.76
N ARG A 55 6.21 -6.64 -8.11
CA ARG A 55 5.82 -7.71 -7.18
C ARG A 55 6.80 -7.82 -6.02
N GLU A 56 8.10 -7.83 -6.29
CA GLU A 56 9.12 -7.85 -5.24
C GLU A 56 9.00 -6.65 -4.30
N PHE A 57 8.75 -5.47 -4.85
CA PHE A 57 8.60 -4.26 -4.05
C PHE A 57 7.37 -4.32 -3.13
N ALA A 58 6.24 -4.87 -3.60
CA ALA A 58 5.05 -5.07 -2.76
C ALA A 58 5.27 -6.05 -1.61
N LEU A 59 6.11 -7.06 -1.82
CA LEU A 59 6.43 -8.11 -0.85
C LEU A 59 7.48 -7.68 0.19
N SER A 60 8.17 -6.55 -0.02
CA SER A 60 9.18 -6.03 0.90
C SER A 60 8.80 -6.02 2.41
N PRO A 61 7.60 -5.61 2.86
CA PRO A 61 7.23 -5.69 4.27
C PRO A 61 7.10 -7.13 4.81
N LEU A 62 6.71 -8.08 3.96
CA LEU A 62 6.59 -9.50 4.34
C LEU A 62 7.97 -10.15 4.42
N LYS A 63 8.86 -9.84 3.46
CA LYS A 63 10.29 -10.20 3.47
C LYS A 63 10.97 -9.76 4.75
N LEU A 64 10.85 -8.47 5.10
CA LEU A 64 11.50 -7.89 6.28
C LEU A 64 11.03 -8.49 7.61
N THR A 65 9.81 -9.05 7.65
CA THR A 65 9.24 -9.66 8.87
C THR A 65 9.31 -11.19 8.83
N ASN A 66 9.99 -11.78 7.84
CA ASN A 66 10.09 -13.23 7.63
C ASN A 66 8.72 -13.95 7.63
N ASN A 67 7.68 -13.27 7.16
CA ASN A 67 6.31 -13.79 7.11
C ASN A 67 5.84 -14.06 5.67
N GLU A 68 6.78 -14.33 4.77
CA GLU A 68 6.47 -14.78 3.42
C GLU A 68 5.60 -16.05 3.49
N ASN A 69 4.57 -16.10 2.66
CA ASN A 69 3.63 -17.22 2.60
C ASN A 69 2.85 -17.53 3.89
N ARG A 70 2.92 -16.69 4.93
CA ARG A 70 2.19 -16.96 6.19
C ARG A 70 0.71 -16.60 6.12
N PHE A 71 0.36 -15.61 5.32
CA PHE A 71 -0.98 -15.02 5.29
C PHE A 71 -1.65 -15.21 3.94
N ALA A 72 -2.98 -15.30 3.96
CA ALA A 72 -3.80 -15.09 2.76
C ALA A 72 -4.14 -13.59 2.67
N ILE A 73 -3.87 -12.95 1.53
CA ILE A 73 -3.97 -11.49 1.41
C ILE A 73 -5.02 -11.11 0.37
N SER A 74 -6.03 -10.36 0.80
CA SER A 74 -7.01 -9.73 -0.10
C SER A 74 -6.85 -8.23 -0.09
N ILE A 75 -6.71 -7.64 -1.27
CA ILE A 75 -6.46 -6.22 -1.45
C ILE A 75 -7.53 -5.64 -2.36
N ARG A 76 -8.15 -4.54 -1.90
CA ARG A 76 -9.00 -3.69 -2.73
C ARG A 76 -8.32 -2.37 -2.96
N THR A 77 -8.05 -2.04 -4.23
CA THR A 77 -7.44 -0.77 -4.63
C THR A 77 -8.38 0.07 -5.48
N ALA A 78 -8.36 1.38 -5.25
CA ALA A 78 -9.13 2.35 -6.02
C ALA A 78 -8.34 3.65 -6.21
N GLY A 79 -8.53 4.29 -7.37
CA GLY A 79 -7.92 5.57 -7.70
C GLY A 79 -6.41 5.54 -8.01
N GLY A 80 -5.89 6.64 -8.53
CA GLY A 80 -4.49 6.78 -8.92
C GLY A 80 -4.09 5.92 -10.13
N GLY A 81 -2.79 5.61 -10.24
CA GLY A 81 -2.24 4.70 -11.25
C GLY A 81 -1.43 3.56 -10.62
N LYS A 82 -0.96 2.60 -11.43
CA LYS A 82 -0.33 1.34 -10.96
C LYS A 82 0.75 1.55 -9.90
N ASN A 83 1.71 2.45 -10.13
CA ASN A 83 2.80 2.73 -9.17
C ASN A 83 2.28 3.35 -7.87
N GLY A 84 1.34 4.30 -7.97
CA GLY A 84 0.76 4.92 -6.78
C GLY A 84 -0.07 3.94 -5.95
N GLN A 85 -0.76 3.01 -6.61
CA GLN A 85 -1.45 1.90 -5.96
C GLN A 85 -0.46 0.95 -5.30
N LEU A 86 0.65 0.59 -5.95
CA LEU A 86 1.69 -0.28 -5.40
C LEU A 86 2.23 0.23 -4.06
N GLU A 87 2.62 1.50 -4.00
CA GLU A 87 3.13 2.12 -2.78
C GLU A 87 2.04 2.26 -1.70
N ALA A 88 0.78 2.45 -2.11
CA ALA A 88 -0.35 2.39 -1.18
C ALA A 88 -0.56 0.97 -0.63
N ILE A 89 -0.38 -0.07 -1.45
CA ILE A 89 -0.46 -1.48 -1.02
C ILE A 89 0.62 -1.78 0.02
N ILE A 90 1.87 -1.40 -0.24
CA ILE A 90 2.99 -1.59 0.70
C ILE A 90 2.67 -0.98 2.06
N HIS A 91 2.22 0.27 2.04
CA HIS A 91 1.84 0.97 3.26
C HIS A 91 0.65 0.30 3.97
N GLY A 92 -0.30 -0.26 3.22
CA GLY A 92 -1.42 -1.04 3.74
C GLY A 92 -0.95 -2.33 4.42
N ILE A 93 -0.08 -3.11 3.77
CA ILE A 93 0.48 -4.36 4.29
C ILE A 93 1.27 -4.10 5.58
N SER A 94 2.13 -3.08 5.60
CA SER A 94 2.90 -2.73 6.80
C SER A 94 2.00 -2.36 7.99
N ARG A 95 0.89 -1.64 7.73
CA ARG A 95 -0.07 -1.30 8.78
C ARG A 95 -0.84 -2.49 9.29
N SER A 96 -1.22 -3.43 8.42
CA SER A 96 -1.86 -4.67 8.86
C SER A 96 -0.89 -5.55 9.65
N LEU A 97 0.38 -5.68 9.23
CA LEU A 97 1.39 -6.45 9.96
C LEU A 97 1.67 -5.88 11.35
N SER A 98 1.74 -4.55 11.48
CA SER A 98 1.89 -3.89 12.79
C SER A 98 0.70 -4.13 13.74
N LYS A 99 -0.46 -4.57 13.23
CA LYS A 99 -1.62 -4.97 14.06
C LYS A 99 -1.61 -6.45 14.40
N VAL A 100 -0.92 -7.27 13.61
CA VAL A 100 -0.74 -8.71 13.88
C VAL A 100 0.15 -8.86 15.11
N ASP A 101 1.31 -8.19 15.08
CA ASP A 101 2.27 -8.17 16.17
C ASP A 101 2.94 -6.79 16.24
N GLU A 102 2.98 -6.23 17.44
CA GLU A 102 3.57 -4.91 17.71
C GLU A 102 5.11 -4.96 17.64
N SER A 103 5.71 -6.15 17.77
CA SER A 103 7.16 -6.37 17.62
C SER A 103 7.68 -5.99 16.22
N TYR A 104 6.84 -6.07 15.19
CA TYR A 104 7.19 -5.71 13.80
C TYR A 104 7.24 -4.21 13.56
N ARG A 105 6.60 -3.42 14.41
CA ARG A 105 6.53 -1.96 14.28
C ARG A 105 7.90 -1.28 14.22
N PRO A 106 8.87 -1.53 15.12
CA PRO A 106 10.20 -0.92 15.04
C PRO A 106 10.94 -1.27 13.74
N ILE A 107 10.87 -2.52 13.28
CA ILE A 107 11.50 -2.99 12.03
C ILE A 107 10.92 -2.24 10.82
N LEU A 108 9.58 -2.18 10.73
CA LEU A 108 8.89 -1.51 9.64
C LEU A 108 9.07 0.02 9.68
N LYS A 109 9.19 0.61 10.88
CA LYS A 109 9.44 2.04 11.06
C LYS A 109 10.85 2.42 10.62
N LYS A 110 11.87 1.61 10.97
CA LYS A 110 13.26 1.82 10.59
C LYS A 110 13.44 1.84 9.07
N ASN A 111 12.69 1.01 8.36
CA ASN A 111 12.68 0.94 6.89
C ASN A 111 11.74 1.96 6.21
N GLY A 112 11.10 2.86 6.97
CA GLY A 112 10.25 3.92 6.42
C GLY A 112 8.89 3.47 5.87
N LEU A 113 8.50 2.20 6.04
CA LEU A 113 7.27 1.63 5.43
C LEU A 113 5.97 2.07 6.13
N LEU A 114 6.07 2.47 7.40
CA LEU A 114 4.96 3.00 8.19
C LEU A 114 4.72 4.49 7.96
N THR A 115 5.60 5.19 7.25
CA THR A 115 5.43 6.61 6.93
C THR A 115 4.69 6.75 5.61
N ARG A 116 3.62 7.53 5.61
CA ARG A 116 2.90 7.85 4.37
C ARG A 116 3.66 8.93 3.61
N ASP A 117 3.95 8.73 2.32
CA ASP A 117 4.41 9.82 1.46
C ASP A 117 3.25 10.81 1.19
N PRO A 118 3.33 12.06 1.71
CA PRO A 118 2.25 13.04 1.61
C PRO A 118 2.26 13.81 0.29
N ARG A 119 3.24 13.59 -0.61
CA ARG A 119 3.40 14.38 -1.84
C ARG A 119 2.15 14.31 -2.71
N LYS A 120 1.73 15.48 -3.20
CA LYS A 120 0.61 15.66 -4.15
C LYS A 120 1.06 16.58 -5.28
N LYS A 121 0.45 16.42 -6.46
CA LYS A 121 0.69 17.32 -7.60
C LYS A 121 0.25 18.73 -7.21
N GLU A 122 1.15 19.71 -7.37
CA GLU A 122 0.83 21.12 -7.18
C GLU A 122 -0.19 21.58 -8.22
N ARG A 123 -1.14 22.43 -7.81
CA ARG A 123 -2.14 23.02 -8.69
C ARG A 123 -1.46 23.94 -9.73
N ARG A 124 -2.02 24.00 -10.94
CA ARG A 124 -1.61 25.02 -11.95
C ARG A 124 -1.98 26.42 -11.44
N LYS A 125 -0.99 27.31 -11.31
CA LYS A 125 -1.19 28.71 -10.90
C LYS A 125 -1.51 29.59 -12.12
N VAL A 126 -2.27 30.66 -11.90
CA VAL A 126 -2.51 31.68 -12.92
C VAL A 126 -1.19 32.36 -13.30
N GLY A 127 -1.06 32.81 -14.55
CA GLY A 127 0.18 33.43 -15.06
C GLY A 127 1.31 32.46 -15.43
N THR A 128 1.22 31.17 -15.07
CA THR A 128 2.25 30.18 -15.44
C THR A 128 2.12 29.68 -16.88
N GLY A 129 3.24 29.24 -17.47
CA GLY A 129 3.34 28.66 -18.82
C GLY A 129 2.78 27.24 -18.94
N GLY A 130 1.58 27.00 -18.38
CA GLY A 130 0.83 25.75 -18.52
C GLY A 130 1.10 24.68 -17.46
N LYS A 131 2.10 24.85 -16.57
CA LYS A 131 2.40 23.96 -15.44
C LYS A 131 2.70 24.78 -14.17
N ALA A 132 2.49 24.20 -12.98
CA ALA A 132 2.53 24.89 -11.69
C ALA A 132 3.74 25.80 -11.43
N ARG A 133 4.92 25.46 -11.96
CA ARG A 133 6.17 26.24 -11.77
C ARG A 133 6.82 26.67 -13.10
N ARG A 134 6.17 26.46 -14.24
CA ARG A 134 6.73 26.84 -15.54
C ARG A 134 6.51 28.33 -15.75
N ALA A 135 7.58 29.10 -15.92
CA ALA A 135 7.48 30.48 -16.37
C ALA A 135 7.13 30.52 -17.87
N LYS A 136 6.39 31.55 -18.29
CA LYS A 136 6.26 31.87 -19.73
C LYS A 136 7.57 32.52 -20.17
N GLN A 137 8.06 32.19 -21.35
CA GLN A 137 9.20 32.89 -21.94
C GLN A 137 8.80 34.34 -22.22
N SER A 138 9.63 35.29 -21.81
CA SER A 138 9.39 36.72 -22.06
C SER A 138 9.85 37.06 -23.47
N PRO A 139 9.07 37.76 -24.29
CA PRO A 139 9.49 38.17 -25.64
C PRO A 139 10.70 39.10 -25.66
N LYS A 140 11.02 39.74 -24.53
CA LYS A 140 12.17 40.66 -24.39
C LYS A 140 13.50 39.94 -24.14
N ARG A 141 13.52 38.60 -24.21
CA ARG A 141 14.71 37.75 -24.15
C ARG A 141 14.57 36.52 -25.04
#